data_AF-A0A7K6BTC3-F1
#
_entry.id   AF-A0A7K6BTC3-F1
#
_cell.length_a   1.000
_cell.length_b   1.000
_cell.length_c   1.000
_cell.angle_alpha   90.00
_cell.angle_beta   90.00
_cell.angle_gamma   90.00
#
_symmetry.space_group_name_H-M   'P 1'
#
loop_
_entity.id
_entity.type
_entity.pdbx_description
1 polymer ?
#
loop_
_entity_poly.entity_id
_entity_poly.type
_entity_poly.pdbx_seq_one_letter_code
_entity_poly.pdbx_strand_id
1 'polypeptide(L)'
;KGIDREFYLLFSIFDENDSWYLNKNIEAFTGDPSKVDENDADFMESNKMHAVNGYLYGNLPGLTMCKNDKVSWHLIGLGSHYDMHGVHFQGNTIDLRGTTRDGLALFPHLSGTALMQPDRVGTFKVVCRTFDHFVGGMKHLYEVSSCRNTTRAQQQHGAVRLYYIAAEELEWDYASNKSSAPKIYNISSYEESWICICNWARHNFTHHKITISSCFSTGNAGLITSIFCLDLGPLLHAEVGDSVLIVFKNKASRPYSISAHGIEE
;
A
#
# COMPACT_ATOMS: atom_id res chain seq x y z
N LYS A 1 30.43 -4.94 -6.13
CA LYS A 1 31.45 -4.15 -5.38
C LYS A 1 30.81 -2.85 -4.93
N GLY A 2 30.96 -2.46 -3.66
CA GLY A 2 30.37 -1.21 -3.14
C GLY A 2 28.93 -1.32 -2.64
N ILE A 3 28.42 -2.55 -2.48
CA ILE A 3 27.16 -2.88 -1.81
C ILE A 3 27.54 -3.65 -0.54
N ASP A 4 26.97 -3.26 0.59
CA ASP A 4 27.23 -3.88 1.90
C ASP A 4 26.29 -5.07 2.13
N ARG A 5 25.04 -5.00 1.65
CA ARG A 5 24.01 -6.06 1.78
C ARG A 5 23.19 -6.24 0.51
N GLU A 6 22.88 -7.48 0.21
CA GLU A 6 22.00 -7.85 -0.92
C GLU A 6 20.86 -8.72 -0.40
N PHE A 7 19.64 -8.40 -0.80
CA PHE A 7 18.44 -9.16 -0.47
C PHE A 7 17.71 -9.56 -1.76
N TYR A 8 17.12 -10.75 -1.74
CA TYR A 8 16.36 -11.30 -2.85
C TYR A 8 14.96 -11.63 -2.36
N LEU A 9 13.95 -10.98 -2.92
CA LEU A 9 12.55 -11.19 -2.55
C LEU A 9 11.73 -11.57 -3.78
N LEU A 10 11.07 -12.72 -3.68
CA LEU A 10 10.07 -13.22 -4.61
C LEU A 10 8.69 -12.92 -4.05
N PHE A 11 7.94 -12.06 -4.72
CA PHE A 11 6.53 -11.79 -4.43
C PHE A 11 5.69 -12.67 -5.36
N SER A 12 4.86 -13.54 -4.76
CA SER A 12 3.99 -14.46 -5.49
C SER A 12 2.83 -14.86 -4.61
N ILE A 13 1.66 -15.04 -5.22
CA ILE A 13 0.60 -15.87 -4.67
C ILE A 13 0.99 -17.31 -5.00
N PHE A 14 1.41 -18.06 -4.00
CA PHE A 14 1.69 -19.49 -4.16
C PHE A 14 0.35 -20.22 -4.10
N ASP A 15 -0.21 -20.50 -5.28
CA ASP A 15 -1.46 -21.22 -5.42
C ASP A 15 -1.21 -22.73 -5.30
N GLU A 16 -1.47 -23.29 -4.12
CA GLU A 16 -1.29 -24.73 -3.87
C GLU A 16 -2.36 -25.59 -4.55
N ASN A 17 -3.44 -24.99 -5.10
CA ASN A 17 -4.41 -25.75 -5.89
C ASN A 17 -3.81 -26.27 -7.21
N ASP A 18 -2.85 -25.52 -7.78
CA ASP A 18 -2.12 -25.92 -8.99
C ASP A 18 -0.89 -26.79 -8.68
N SER A 19 -0.64 -27.11 -7.41
CA SER A 19 0.51 -27.89 -6.97
C SER A 19 0.36 -29.36 -7.34
N TRP A 20 1.43 -29.96 -7.89
CA TRP A 20 1.52 -31.41 -8.11
C TRP A 20 1.33 -32.24 -6.84
N TYR A 21 1.44 -31.60 -5.67
CA TYR A 21 1.33 -32.23 -4.36
C TYR A 21 -0.02 -32.01 -3.67
N LEU A 22 -1.00 -31.37 -4.32
CA LEU A 22 -2.31 -31.06 -3.72
C LEU A 22 -2.94 -32.29 -3.05
N ASN A 23 -3.07 -33.41 -3.77
CA ASN A 23 -3.68 -34.62 -3.21
C ASN A 23 -2.93 -35.16 -1.99
N LYS A 24 -1.60 -35.08 -1.98
CA LYS A 24 -0.79 -35.49 -0.82
C LYS A 24 -0.99 -34.56 0.36
N ASN A 25 -1.13 -33.26 0.12
CA ASN A 25 -1.41 -32.28 1.16
C ASN A 25 -2.81 -32.49 1.75
N ILE A 26 -3.81 -32.77 0.90
CA ILE A 26 -5.16 -33.11 1.36
C ILE A 26 -5.11 -34.34 2.27
N GLU A 27 -4.50 -35.43 1.83
CA GLU A 27 -4.38 -36.67 2.62
C GLU A 27 -3.61 -36.46 3.94
N ALA A 28 -2.57 -35.63 3.95
CA ALA A 28 -1.71 -35.45 5.11
C ALA A 28 -2.26 -34.45 6.15
N PHE A 29 -2.94 -33.39 5.70
CA PHE A 29 -3.27 -32.24 6.55
C PHE A 29 -4.76 -32.03 6.77
N THR A 30 -5.63 -32.67 6.00
CA THR A 30 -7.08 -32.61 6.25
C THR A 30 -7.49 -33.74 7.17
N GLY A 31 -8.27 -33.43 8.21
CA GLY A 31 -8.70 -34.44 9.18
C GLY A 31 -9.61 -35.51 8.55
N ASP A 32 -10.32 -35.17 7.49
CA ASP A 32 -11.17 -36.09 6.70
C ASP A 32 -11.10 -35.72 5.21
N PRO A 33 -10.16 -36.31 4.45
CA PRO A 33 -9.98 -36.05 3.02
C PRO A 33 -11.24 -36.26 2.17
N SER A 34 -12.15 -37.13 2.59
CA SER A 34 -13.36 -37.46 1.84
C SER A 34 -14.39 -36.33 1.78
N LYS A 35 -14.26 -35.33 2.67
CA LYS A 35 -15.16 -34.17 2.75
C LYS A 35 -14.65 -32.94 1.99
N VAL A 36 -13.45 -33.02 1.43
CA VAL A 36 -12.85 -31.91 0.70
C VAL A 36 -13.50 -31.83 -0.68
N ASP A 37 -14.07 -30.67 -1.00
CA ASP A 37 -14.47 -30.32 -2.35
C ASP A 37 -13.41 -29.37 -2.93
N GLU A 38 -12.64 -29.86 -3.89
CA GLU A 38 -11.59 -29.07 -4.55
C GLU A 38 -12.14 -27.89 -5.37
N ASN A 39 -13.44 -27.90 -5.72
CA ASN A 39 -14.09 -26.82 -6.46
C ASN A 39 -14.75 -25.79 -5.53
N ASP A 40 -14.73 -26.02 -4.21
CA ASP A 40 -15.25 -25.06 -3.26
C ASP A 40 -14.37 -23.80 -3.22
N ALA A 41 -15.00 -22.64 -3.33
CA ALA A 41 -14.29 -21.37 -3.46
C ALA A 41 -13.49 -21.03 -2.19
N ASP A 42 -14.01 -21.36 -1.01
CA ASP A 42 -13.33 -21.11 0.26
C ASP A 42 -12.14 -22.06 0.44
N PHE A 43 -12.27 -23.32 0.01
CA PHE A 43 -11.15 -24.26 -0.05
C PHE A 43 -10.04 -23.75 -0.99
N MET A 44 -10.39 -23.36 -2.22
CA MET A 44 -9.43 -22.83 -3.18
C MET A 44 -8.71 -21.60 -2.62
N GLU A 45 -9.44 -20.67 -2.01
CA GLU A 45 -8.86 -19.47 -1.43
C GLU A 45 -7.94 -19.79 -0.23
N SER A 46 -8.30 -20.79 0.58
CA SER A 46 -7.46 -21.23 1.71
C SER A 46 -6.07 -21.73 1.30
N ASN A 47 -5.95 -22.19 0.06
CA ASN A 47 -4.70 -22.70 -0.54
C ASN A 47 -3.90 -21.61 -1.26
N LYS A 48 -4.36 -20.36 -1.32
CA LYS A 48 -3.64 -19.23 -1.94
C LYS A 48 -2.75 -18.52 -0.94
N MET A 49 -1.47 -18.84 -0.98
CA MET A 49 -0.49 -18.34 -0.03
C MET A 49 0.16 -17.06 -0.55
N HIS A 50 -0.35 -15.91 -0.11
CA HIS A 50 0.11 -14.57 -0.47
C HIS A 50 1.47 -14.23 0.17
N ALA A 51 2.55 -14.77 -0.36
CA ALA A 51 3.83 -14.87 0.34
C ALA A 51 4.96 -14.03 -0.28
N VAL A 52 5.99 -13.76 0.54
CA VAL A 52 7.30 -13.33 0.07
C VAL A 52 8.33 -14.40 0.38
N ASN A 53 9.02 -14.94 -0.62
CA ASN A 53 9.92 -16.09 -0.49
C ASN A 53 9.26 -17.33 0.15
N GLY A 54 7.93 -17.48 0.03
CA GLY A 54 7.17 -18.55 0.70
C GLY A 54 6.83 -18.29 2.18
N TYR A 55 7.17 -17.12 2.70
CA TYR A 55 6.87 -16.68 4.06
C TYR A 55 5.61 -15.80 4.09
N LEU A 56 4.86 -15.83 5.20
CA LEU A 56 3.57 -15.17 5.39
C LEU A 56 3.51 -14.43 6.73
N TYR A 57 2.67 -13.41 6.84
CA TYR A 57 2.30 -12.76 8.11
C TYR A 57 3.49 -12.35 8.99
N GLY A 58 4.57 -11.85 8.39
CA GLY A 58 5.71 -11.33 9.15
C GLY A 58 6.76 -12.36 9.56
N ASN A 59 6.66 -13.62 9.13
CA ASN A 59 7.57 -14.68 9.58
C ASN A 59 8.87 -14.84 8.75
N LEU A 60 9.09 -14.02 7.72
CA LEU A 60 10.31 -14.03 6.90
C LEU A 60 11.54 -13.57 7.73
N PRO A 61 12.53 -14.45 7.96
CA PRO A 61 13.70 -14.09 8.75
C PRO A 61 14.81 -13.46 7.89
N GLY A 62 15.83 -12.90 8.55
CA GLY A 62 17.11 -12.58 7.91
C GLY A 62 17.17 -11.25 7.17
N LEU A 63 16.11 -10.43 7.20
CA LEU A 63 16.13 -9.07 6.64
C LEU A 63 16.74 -8.07 7.62
N THR A 64 18.03 -8.22 7.92
CA THR A 64 18.76 -7.40 8.88
C THR A 64 19.90 -6.65 8.21
N MET A 65 20.00 -5.35 8.44
CA MET A 65 21.06 -4.49 7.90
C MET A 65 21.50 -3.46 8.93
N CYS A 66 22.61 -2.77 8.66
CA CYS A 66 23.08 -1.69 9.49
C CYS A 66 22.64 -0.35 8.92
N LYS A 67 22.42 0.63 9.79
CA LYS A 67 22.25 2.03 9.37
C LYS A 67 23.44 2.45 8.48
N ASN A 68 23.14 3.17 7.41
CA ASN A 68 24.05 3.63 6.34
C ASN A 68 24.65 2.55 5.44
N ASP A 69 24.29 1.26 5.59
CA ASP A 69 24.68 0.23 4.62
C ASP A 69 24.15 0.59 3.22
N LYS A 70 24.94 0.34 2.19
CA LYS A 70 24.44 0.34 0.81
C LYS A 70 23.77 -1.00 0.56
N VAL A 71 22.45 -0.98 0.42
CA VAL A 71 21.63 -2.18 0.30
C VAL A 71 21.08 -2.27 -1.12
N SER A 72 21.21 -3.45 -1.73
CA SER A 72 20.59 -3.77 -3.01
C SER A 72 19.45 -4.77 -2.80
N TRP A 73 18.25 -4.36 -3.19
CA TRP A 73 17.05 -5.19 -3.14
C TRP A 73 16.74 -5.71 -4.54
N HIS A 74 16.84 -7.02 -4.73
CA HIS A 74 16.49 -7.72 -5.95
C HIS A 74 15.11 -8.34 -5.79
N LEU A 75 14.15 -7.82 -6.54
CA LEU A 75 12.74 -8.10 -6.34
C LEU A 75 12.18 -8.73 -7.61
N ILE A 76 11.40 -9.80 -7.46
CA ILE A 76 10.81 -10.53 -8.57
C ILE A 76 9.32 -10.74 -8.28
N GLY A 77 8.47 -10.44 -9.25
CA GLY A 77 7.08 -10.87 -9.27
C GLY A 77 6.96 -12.15 -10.10
N LEU A 78 6.21 -13.13 -9.60
CA LEU A 78 5.91 -14.37 -10.30
C LEU A 78 4.45 -14.75 -10.05
N GLY A 79 3.87 -15.55 -10.95
CA GLY A 79 2.54 -16.11 -10.79
C GLY A 79 1.62 -15.75 -11.96
N SER A 80 0.36 -15.45 -11.67
CA SER A 80 -0.74 -15.29 -12.62
C SER A 80 -1.13 -13.82 -12.81
N HIS A 81 -2.24 -13.53 -13.49
CA HIS A 81 -2.77 -12.16 -13.60
C HIS A 81 -3.19 -11.55 -12.26
N TYR A 82 -3.34 -12.36 -11.20
CA TYR A 82 -3.57 -11.86 -9.83
C TYR A 82 -2.30 -11.27 -9.20
N ASP A 83 -1.10 -11.59 -9.72
CA ASP A 83 0.19 -11.17 -9.16
C ASP A 83 0.59 -9.74 -9.56
N MET A 84 -0.30 -8.78 -9.28
CA MET A 84 -0.04 -7.35 -9.38
C MET A 84 0.43 -6.82 -8.03
N HIS A 85 1.73 -6.76 -7.81
CA HIS A 85 2.32 -6.44 -6.50
C HIS A 85 2.77 -4.98 -6.41
N GLY A 86 2.19 -4.21 -5.50
CA GLY A 86 2.70 -2.89 -5.11
C GLY A 86 3.66 -3.00 -3.94
N VAL A 87 4.93 -3.34 -4.19
CA VAL A 87 5.94 -3.48 -3.12
C VAL A 87 6.25 -2.12 -2.53
N HIS A 88 6.18 -1.99 -1.21
CA HIS A 88 6.43 -0.76 -0.47
C HIS A 88 7.36 -1.01 0.72
N PHE A 89 8.36 -0.15 0.88
CA PHE A 89 9.26 -0.11 2.02
C PHE A 89 8.83 1.00 2.97
N GLN A 90 8.29 0.64 4.13
CA GLN A 90 7.89 1.61 5.14
C GLN A 90 9.12 2.25 5.78
N GLY A 91 9.10 3.58 5.95
CA GLY A 91 10.08 4.33 6.73
C GLY A 91 11.43 4.58 6.06
N ASN A 92 11.70 3.99 4.90
CA ASN A 92 12.90 4.25 4.10
C ASN A 92 12.53 4.41 2.63
N THR A 93 13.32 5.20 1.91
CA THR A 93 13.18 5.36 0.45
C THR A 93 14.15 4.47 -0.30
N ILE A 94 13.85 4.26 -1.58
CA ILE A 94 14.66 3.52 -2.54
C ILE A 94 15.01 4.41 -3.73
N ASP A 95 16.21 4.26 -4.26
CA ASP A 95 16.56 4.72 -5.60
C ASP A 95 16.21 3.61 -6.60
N LEU A 96 15.33 3.96 -7.53
CA LEU A 96 14.97 3.12 -8.67
C LEU A 96 15.41 3.84 -9.94
N ARG A 97 16.59 3.47 -10.45
CA ARG A 97 17.18 4.01 -11.71
C ARG A 97 17.33 5.54 -11.68
N GLY A 98 17.82 6.10 -10.58
CA GLY A 98 18.01 7.54 -10.42
C GLY A 98 16.74 8.31 -10.03
N THR A 99 15.67 7.60 -9.67
CA THR A 99 14.44 8.22 -9.14
C THR A 99 14.18 7.74 -7.72
N THR A 100 14.02 8.68 -6.79
CA THR A 100 13.61 8.39 -5.42
C THR A 100 12.16 7.94 -5.40
N ARG A 101 11.92 6.76 -4.84
CA ARG A 101 10.61 6.16 -4.61
C ARG A 101 10.61 5.53 -3.23
N ASP A 102 9.49 4.98 -2.82
CA ASP A 102 9.35 4.17 -1.60
C ASP A 102 8.76 2.79 -1.91
N GLY A 103 8.66 2.47 -3.20
CA GLY A 103 8.04 1.27 -3.70
C GLY A 103 8.13 1.15 -5.21
N LEU A 104 7.69 -0.01 -5.71
CA LEU A 104 7.68 -0.36 -7.12
C LEU A 104 6.58 -1.38 -7.39
N ALA A 105 6.09 -1.38 -8.63
CA ALA A 105 5.16 -2.40 -9.10
C ALA A 105 5.92 -3.60 -9.66
N LEU A 106 5.49 -4.81 -9.29
CA LEU A 106 5.93 -6.07 -9.87
C LEU A 106 4.73 -6.80 -10.47
N PHE A 107 4.97 -7.49 -11.57
CA PHE A 107 4.01 -8.30 -12.32
C PHE A 107 4.64 -9.66 -12.59
N PRO A 108 3.89 -10.67 -13.09
CA PRO A 108 4.47 -11.95 -13.45
C PRO A 108 5.71 -11.83 -14.34
N HIS A 109 6.78 -12.51 -13.94
CA HIS A 109 8.09 -12.52 -14.61
C HIS A 109 8.80 -11.16 -14.66
N LEU A 110 8.32 -10.14 -13.95
CA LEU A 110 9.00 -8.87 -13.85
C LEU A 110 9.98 -8.88 -12.68
N SER A 111 11.23 -8.47 -12.95
CA SER A 111 12.24 -8.25 -11.92
C SER A 111 12.71 -6.80 -11.87
N GLY A 112 12.99 -6.30 -10.68
CA GLY A 112 13.56 -4.97 -10.46
C GLY A 112 14.64 -5.00 -9.40
N THR A 113 15.68 -4.18 -9.57
CA THR A 113 16.69 -3.92 -8.55
C THR A 113 16.52 -2.50 -8.04
N ALA A 114 16.37 -2.35 -6.73
CA ALA A 114 16.26 -1.07 -6.05
C ALA A 114 17.42 -0.90 -5.07
N LEU A 115 17.99 0.31 -5.01
CA LEU A 115 19.05 0.62 -4.06
C LEU A 115 18.44 1.35 -2.86
N MET A 116 18.91 1.03 -1.67
CA MET A 116 18.47 1.66 -0.43
C MET A 116 19.70 2.00 0.42
N GLN A 117 19.65 3.11 1.13
CA GLN A 117 20.59 3.41 2.19
C GLN A 117 19.79 3.83 3.43
N PRO A 118 19.58 2.92 4.40
CA PRO A 118 18.70 3.20 5.52
C PRO A 118 19.35 4.20 6.48
N ASP A 119 18.63 5.23 6.85
CA ASP A 119 19.11 6.37 7.64
C ASP A 119 18.65 6.32 9.11
N ARG A 120 17.69 5.45 9.44
CA ARG A 120 17.13 5.31 10.78
C ARG A 120 17.22 3.88 11.29
N VAL A 121 17.57 3.76 12.58
CA VAL A 121 17.58 2.49 13.31
C VAL A 121 16.16 2.17 13.76
N GLY A 122 15.74 0.92 13.59
CA GLY A 122 14.41 0.46 13.98
C GLY A 122 13.97 -0.78 13.21
N THR A 123 12.73 -1.19 13.47
CA THR A 123 12.06 -2.26 12.73
C THR A 123 11.00 -1.65 11.82
N PHE A 124 11.09 -1.99 10.55
CA PHE A 124 10.27 -1.43 9.49
C PHE A 124 9.57 -2.56 8.73
N LYS A 125 8.65 -2.20 7.83
CA LYS A 125 7.88 -3.17 7.05
C LYS A 125 8.23 -3.12 5.57
N VAL A 126 8.36 -4.28 4.95
CA VAL A 126 8.30 -4.46 3.51
C VAL A 126 7.00 -5.20 3.20
N VAL A 127 6.10 -4.56 2.44
CA VAL A 127 4.73 -5.05 2.26
C VAL A 127 4.30 -4.92 0.81
N CYS A 128 3.35 -5.76 0.40
CA CYS A 128 2.53 -5.48 -0.77
C CYS A 128 1.38 -4.54 -0.36
N ARG A 129 1.13 -3.49 -1.15
CA ARG A 129 0.04 -2.52 -0.94
C ARG A 129 -1.23 -2.87 -1.70
N THR A 130 -1.19 -3.89 -2.55
CA THR A 130 -2.40 -4.52 -3.10
C THR A 130 -3.18 -5.09 -1.92
N PHE A 131 -4.40 -4.59 -1.70
CA PHE A 131 -5.14 -4.76 -0.45
C PHE A 131 -5.33 -6.23 -0.09
N ASP A 132 -5.77 -7.02 -1.07
CA ASP A 132 -6.00 -8.45 -0.92
C ASP A 132 -4.73 -9.19 -0.50
N HIS A 133 -3.61 -8.94 -1.17
CA HIS A 133 -2.32 -9.56 -0.84
C HIS A 133 -1.83 -9.16 0.55
N PHE A 134 -2.05 -7.90 0.97
CA PHE A 134 -1.70 -7.42 2.30
C PHE A 134 -2.48 -8.15 3.40
N VAL A 135 -3.79 -8.32 3.19
CA VAL A 135 -4.68 -9.05 4.11
C VAL A 135 -4.29 -10.53 4.15
N GLY A 136 -4.03 -11.13 2.98
CA GLY A 136 -3.57 -12.50 2.79
C GLY A 136 -2.18 -12.82 3.36
N GLY A 137 -1.44 -11.81 3.82
CA GLY A 137 -0.23 -12.01 4.62
C GLY A 137 1.08 -11.58 3.95
N MET A 138 1.03 -10.92 2.80
CA MET A 138 2.20 -10.44 2.05
C MET A 138 2.80 -9.18 2.69
N LYS A 139 3.30 -9.33 3.92
CA LYS A 139 3.84 -8.29 4.78
C LYS A 139 4.92 -8.87 5.68
N HIS A 140 6.10 -8.26 5.65
CA HIS A 140 7.26 -8.70 6.43
C HIS A 140 7.97 -7.55 7.10
N LEU A 141 8.86 -7.89 8.03
CA LEU A 141 9.66 -6.96 8.79
C LEU A 141 11.09 -6.98 8.27
N TYR A 142 11.74 -5.82 8.27
CA TYR A 142 13.18 -5.70 8.15
C TYR A 142 13.72 -4.85 9.29
N GLU A 143 14.93 -5.17 9.75
CA GLU A 143 15.55 -4.53 10.90
C GLU A 143 16.80 -3.75 10.47
N VAL A 144 16.86 -2.50 10.89
CA VAL A 144 18.01 -1.63 10.74
C VAL A 144 18.63 -1.43 12.12
N SER A 145 19.84 -1.94 12.31
CA SER A 145 20.56 -1.89 13.58
C SER A 145 21.68 -0.85 13.57
N SER A 146 22.12 -0.43 14.76
CA SER A 146 23.27 0.48 14.91
C SER A 146 24.57 -0.31 15.01
N CYS A 147 25.24 -0.54 13.88
CA CYS A 147 26.48 -1.33 13.83
C CYS A 147 27.76 -0.50 13.89
N ARG A 148 27.67 0.79 13.57
CA ARG A 148 28.83 1.70 13.53
C ARG A 148 28.50 2.95 14.35
N ASN A 149 29.37 3.31 15.28
CA ASN A 149 29.32 4.60 15.99
C ASN A 149 29.65 5.72 14.99
N THR A 150 28.65 6.14 14.24
CA THR A 150 28.72 7.31 13.38
C THR A 150 28.15 8.49 14.17
N THR A 151 29.01 9.41 14.56
CA THR A 151 28.59 10.72 15.08
C THR A 151 27.76 11.41 14.02
N ARG A 152 26.49 11.69 14.33
CA ARG A 152 25.54 12.35 13.43
C ARG A 152 26.13 13.69 13.00
N ALA A 153 26.36 13.89 11.70
CA ALA A 153 26.39 15.25 11.18
C ALA A 153 24.98 15.82 11.38
N GLN A 154 24.88 16.93 12.11
CA GLN A 154 23.61 17.58 12.39
C GLN A 154 22.96 17.93 11.05
N GLN A 155 21.91 17.19 10.66
CA GLN A 155 21.12 17.55 9.48
C GLN A 155 20.54 18.93 9.75
N GLN A 156 20.79 19.86 8.84
CA GLN A 156 20.17 21.17 8.92
C GLN A 156 18.69 20.98 8.65
N HIS A 157 17.88 21.18 9.70
CA HIS A 157 16.44 21.23 9.55
C HIS A 157 16.08 22.59 8.97
N GLY A 158 15.32 22.56 7.88
CA GLY A 158 14.73 23.72 7.22
C GLY A 158 13.58 24.31 8.03
N ALA A 159 12.60 24.88 7.34
CA ALA A 159 11.44 25.48 7.97
C ALA A 159 10.51 24.42 8.56
N VAL A 160 9.81 24.79 9.64
CA VAL A 160 8.71 23.97 10.17
C VAL A 160 7.41 24.40 9.50
N ARG A 161 6.76 23.49 8.79
CA ARG A 161 5.47 23.72 8.11
C ARG A 161 4.34 23.08 8.91
N LEU A 162 3.49 23.93 9.49
CA LEU A 162 2.38 23.50 10.33
C LEU A 162 1.08 23.37 9.52
N TYR A 163 0.45 22.20 9.61
CA TYR A 163 -0.85 21.92 9.01
C TYR A 163 -1.86 21.44 10.05
N TYR A 164 -3.08 21.96 9.96
CA TYR A 164 -4.22 21.51 10.74
C TYR A 164 -5.12 20.66 9.87
N ILE A 165 -5.28 19.39 10.24
CA ILE A 165 -5.94 18.40 9.43
C ILE A 165 -7.00 17.69 10.26
N ALA A 166 -8.22 17.53 9.74
CA ALA A 166 -9.27 16.78 10.41
C ALA A 166 -9.84 15.67 9.53
N ALA A 167 -10.11 14.50 10.12
CA ALA A 167 -10.87 13.43 9.49
C ALA A 167 -12.36 13.59 9.86
N GLU A 168 -13.22 13.77 8.86
CA GLU A 168 -14.65 14.05 9.01
C GLU A 168 -15.48 13.12 8.13
N GLU A 169 -16.56 12.55 8.67
CA GLU A 169 -17.52 11.74 7.90
C GLU A 169 -18.49 12.66 7.15
N LEU A 170 -18.67 12.41 5.86
CA LEU A 170 -19.62 13.12 5.00
C LEU A 170 -20.36 12.16 4.07
N GLU A 171 -21.52 12.59 3.59
CA GLU A 171 -22.22 11.90 2.52
C GLU A 171 -21.60 12.28 1.17
N TRP A 172 -21.16 11.27 0.41
CA TRP A 172 -20.51 11.44 -0.88
C TRP A 172 -21.38 10.93 -2.04
N ASP A 173 -21.53 11.77 -3.08
CA ASP A 173 -22.19 11.41 -4.35
C ASP A 173 -21.16 11.36 -5.48
N TYR A 174 -20.77 10.15 -5.88
CA TYR A 174 -19.84 9.90 -6.96
C TYR A 174 -20.36 10.34 -8.35
N ALA A 175 -21.67 10.50 -8.51
CA ALA A 175 -22.31 10.77 -9.79
C ALA A 175 -23.39 11.86 -9.66
N SER A 176 -22.99 13.03 -9.16
CA SER A 176 -23.88 14.17 -8.94
C SER A 176 -24.57 14.65 -10.23
N ASN A 177 -23.93 14.55 -11.40
CA ASN A 177 -24.56 14.79 -12.69
C ASN A 177 -24.96 13.50 -13.41
N LYS A 178 -26.14 12.99 -13.06
CA LYS A 178 -26.73 11.76 -13.65
C LYS A 178 -27.16 11.93 -15.12
N SER A 179 -27.18 13.16 -15.63
CA SER A 179 -27.71 13.50 -16.97
C SER A 179 -26.66 13.54 -18.09
N SER A 180 -25.37 13.59 -17.77
CA SER A 180 -24.26 13.68 -18.74
C SER A 180 -23.70 12.33 -19.18
N ALA A 181 -23.85 11.28 -18.38
CA ALA A 181 -23.35 9.94 -18.71
C ALA A 181 -23.92 9.33 -20.01
N PRO A 182 -25.23 9.49 -20.35
CA PRO A 182 -25.82 8.83 -21.52
C PRO A 182 -25.42 9.46 -22.87
N LYS A 183 -25.03 10.74 -22.89
CA LYS A 183 -24.84 11.50 -24.15
C LYS A 183 -23.50 11.24 -24.83
N ILE A 184 -22.51 10.72 -24.11
CA ILE A 184 -21.13 10.58 -24.62
C ILE A 184 -20.96 9.34 -25.49
N TYR A 185 -21.73 8.27 -25.24
CA TYR A 185 -21.40 6.96 -25.85
C TYR A 185 -22.40 6.44 -26.89
N ASN A 186 -23.65 6.92 -26.95
CA ASN A 186 -24.67 6.39 -27.87
C ASN A 186 -24.70 4.84 -27.90
N ILE A 187 -24.43 4.21 -26.75
CA ILE A 187 -24.38 2.76 -26.58
C ILE A 187 -25.80 2.33 -26.19
N SER A 188 -26.43 1.57 -27.06
CA SER A 188 -27.79 1.02 -26.90
C SER A 188 -27.83 -0.29 -26.10
N SER A 189 -26.73 -0.73 -25.51
CA SER A 189 -26.62 -2.00 -24.80
C SER A 189 -26.40 -1.81 -23.30
N TYR A 190 -27.12 -2.63 -22.54
CA TYR A 190 -26.94 -2.91 -21.12
C TYR A 190 -25.56 -3.56 -20.84
N GLU A 191 -24.46 -2.87 -21.11
CA GLU A 191 -23.12 -3.38 -20.80
C GLU A 191 -22.56 -2.73 -19.53
N GLU A 192 -22.41 -3.59 -18.52
CA GLU A 192 -21.59 -3.60 -17.29
C GLU A 192 -21.33 -2.26 -16.54
N SER A 193 -20.93 -1.20 -17.22
CA SER A 193 -20.80 0.16 -16.68
C SER A 193 -22.09 0.72 -16.08
N TRP A 194 -23.25 0.27 -16.59
CA TRP A 194 -24.55 0.75 -16.14
C TRP A 194 -25.02 0.08 -14.84
N ILE A 195 -24.54 -1.12 -14.48
CA ILE A 195 -24.97 -1.80 -13.24
C ILE A 195 -24.60 -0.96 -12.01
N CYS A 196 -23.39 -0.39 -11.98
CA CYS A 196 -22.93 0.44 -10.88
C CYS A 196 -23.76 1.72 -10.76
N ILE A 197 -23.98 2.44 -11.86
CA ILE A 197 -24.72 3.71 -11.86
C ILE A 197 -26.23 3.51 -11.65
N CYS A 198 -26.85 2.47 -12.22
CA CYS A 198 -28.28 2.20 -12.06
C CYS A 198 -28.63 1.63 -10.69
N ASN A 199 -27.80 0.75 -10.10
CA ASN A 199 -28.01 0.33 -8.72
C ASN A 199 -27.83 1.52 -7.76
N TRP A 200 -26.87 2.41 -8.01
CA TRP A 200 -26.68 3.63 -7.22
C TRP A 200 -27.83 4.64 -7.38
N ALA A 201 -28.38 4.78 -8.59
CA ALA A 201 -29.52 5.65 -8.85
C ALA A 201 -30.86 5.12 -8.30
N ARG A 202 -31.05 3.80 -8.22
CA ARG A 202 -32.29 3.17 -7.70
C ARG A 202 -32.39 3.17 -6.18
N HIS A 203 -31.27 3.24 -5.46
CA HIS A 203 -31.21 3.08 -4.00
C HIS A 203 -30.69 4.30 -3.23
N ASN A 204 -30.40 5.41 -3.91
CA ASN A 204 -29.92 6.63 -3.25
C ASN A 204 -28.67 6.35 -2.37
N PHE A 205 -27.70 5.60 -2.91
CA PHE A 205 -26.49 5.18 -2.20
C PHE A 205 -25.55 6.37 -1.94
N THR A 206 -25.85 7.19 -0.94
CA THR A 206 -24.87 8.07 -0.30
C THR A 206 -23.93 7.20 0.52
N HIS A 207 -22.63 7.29 0.23
CA HIS A 207 -21.62 6.59 1.03
C HIS A 207 -21.10 7.55 2.09
N HIS A 208 -20.98 7.07 3.33
CA HIS A 208 -20.22 7.77 4.34
C HIS A 208 -18.73 7.67 3.99
N LYS A 209 -18.17 8.77 3.50
CA LYS A 209 -16.75 8.90 3.19
C LYS A 209 -16.09 9.76 4.26
N ILE A 210 -14.84 9.44 4.57
CA ILE A 210 -14.02 10.32 5.38
C ILE A 210 -13.30 11.28 4.46
N THR A 211 -13.57 12.56 4.66
CA THR A 211 -12.77 13.62 4.04
C THR A 211 -11.72 14.11 5.01
N ILE A 212 -10.69 14.72 4.43
CA ILE A 212 -9.64 15.38 5.16
C ILE A 212 -9.78 16.87 4.89
N SER A 213 -10.21 17.65 5.89
CA SER A 213 -10.36 19.11 5.76
C SER A 213 -9.18 19.85 6.40
N SER A 214 -8.73 20.93 5.77
CA SER A 214 -7.79 21.88 6.38
C SER A 214 -8.56 22.91 7.19
N CYS A 215 -8.25 23.02 8.48
CA CYS A 215 -8.91 23.98 9.36
C CYS A 215 -8.03 25.23 9.50
N PHE A 216 -8.22 26.24 8.64
CA PHE A 216 -7.67 27.57 8.89
C PHE A 216 -8.60 28.31 9.85
N SER A 217 -8.31 28.25 11.15
CA SER A 217 -9.00 29.05 12.17
C SER A 217 -8.43 30.47 12.23
N THR A 218 -8.59 31.24 11.15
CA THR A 218 -8.56 32.72 11.18
C THR A 218 -9.43 33.20 10.03
N GLY A 219 -10.43 34.04 10.34
CA GLY A 219 -11.59 34.31 9.50
C GLY A 219 -11.31 34.66 8.03
N ASN A 220 -12.30 34.32 7.19
CA ASN A 220 -12.50 34.82 5.84
C ASN A 220 -11.37 34.59 4.82
N ALA A 221 -10.99 33.34 4.62
CA ALA A 221 -10.47 32.90 3.33
C ALA A 221 -11.30 31.71 2.84
N GLY A 222 -12.07 31.91 1.78
CA GLY A 222 -12.90 30.86 1.18
C GLY A 222 -12.07 29.62 0.85
N LEU A 223 -12.71 28.45 0.99
CA LEU A 223 -12.21 27.15 0.56
C LEU A 223 -11.86 27.22 -0.93
N ILE A 224 -10.63 27.55 -1.28
CA ILE A 224 -10.09 27.25 -2.62
C ILE A 224 -9.62 25.80 -2.59
N THR A 225 -10.54 24.87 -2.33
CA THR A 225 -10.39 23.51 -2.80
C THR A 225 -10.78 23.56 -4.26
N SER A 226 -9.81 23.40 -5.18
CA SER A 226 -10.16 23.25 -6.59
C SER A 226 -11.16 22.09 -6.71
N ILE A 227 -12.14 22.22 -7.60
CA ILE A 227 -13.21 21.22 -7.83
C ILE A 227 -12.62 19.82 -8.13
N PHE A 228 -11.36 19.73 -8.56
CA PHE A 228 -10.64 18.49 -8.83
C PHE A 228 -10.11 17.77 -7.57
N CYS A 229 -10.03 18.42 -6.42
CA CYS A 229 -9.44 17.85 -5.20
C CYS A 229 -10.47 17.26 -4.23
N LEU A 230 -11.74 17.21 -4.64
CA LEU A 230 -12.86 16.87 -3.77
C LEU A 230 -12.77 15.46 -3.12
N ASP A 231 -12.09 14.51 -3.78
CA ASP A 231 -11.87 13.16 -3.24
C ASP A 231 -10.58 13.00 -2.41
N LEU A 232 -9.65 13.96 -2.53
CA LEU A 232 -8.31 13.91 -1.95
C LEU A 232 -8.24 14.83 -0.73
N GLY A 233 -7.32 14.55 0.19
CA GLY A 233 -6.97 15.51 1.23
C GLY A 233 -6.31 16.77 0.67
N PRO A 234 -6.11 17.81 1.51
CA PRO A 234 -5.45 19.04 1.08
C PRO A 234 -4.02 18.74 0.60
N LEU A 235 -3.57 19.50 -0.40
CA LEU A 235 -2.19 19.43 -0.85
C LEU A 235 -1.25 19.92 0.27
N LEU A 236 -0.38 19.03 0.72
CA LEU A 236 0.71 19.36 1.64
C LEU A 236 1.99 19.55 0.83
N HIS A 237 2.76 20.60 1.11
CA HIS A 237 3.97 20.93 0.37
C HIS A 237 5.12 21.19 1.34
N ALA A 238 6.29 20.63 1.07
CA ALA A 238 7.50 20.85 1.83
C ALA A 238 8.72 20.82 0.92
N GLU A 239 9.78 21.52 1.30
CA GLU A 239 11.08 21.46 0.63
C GLU A 239 11.98 20.45 1.34
N VAL A 240 13.02 19.97 0.65
CA VAL A 240 13.99 19.05 1.24
C VAL A 240 14.65 19.71 2.44
N GLY A 241 14.57 19.05 3.59
CA GLY A 241 15.10 19.53 4.87
C GLY A 241 14.04 20.13 5.79
N ASP A 242 12.87 20.54 5.27
CA ASP A 242 11.78 21.04 6.10
C ASP A 242 11.22 19.95 7.02
N SER A 243 10.60 20.39 8.12
CA SER A 243 9.84 19.51 9.03
C SER A 243 8.36 19.81 8.90
N VAL A 244 7.53 18.79 8.65
CA VAL A 244 6.08 18.95 8.51
C VAL A 244 5.42 18.55 9.82
N LEU A 245 4.80 19.50 10.50
CA LEU A 245 4.03 19.26 11.72
C LEU A 245 2.54 19.21 11.39
N ILE A 246 1.93 18.03 11.56
CA ILE A 246 0.49 17.83 11.34
C ILE A 246 -0.23 17.75 12.69
N VAL A 247 -1.09 18.72 12.95
CA VAL A 247 -2.06 18.67 14.05
C VAL A 247 -3.31 17.99 13.53
N PHE A 248 -3.41 16.69 13.81
CA PHE A 248 -4.52 15.85 13.34
C PHE A 248 -5.66 15.79 14.36
N LYS A 249 -6.90 16.04 13.90
CA LYS A 249 -8.12 15.88 14.70
C LYS A 249 -9.04 14.84 14.08
N ASN A 250 -9.28 13.76 14.79
CA ASN A 250 -10.29 12.78 14.39
C ASN A 250 -11.68 13.23 14.85
N LYS A 251 -12.58 13.56 13.92
CA LYS A 251 -14.00 13.87 14.18
C LYS A 251 -14.93 12.74 13.72
N ALA A 252 -14.39 11.66 13.16
CA ALA A 252 -15.15 10.51 12.69
C ALA A 252 -15.52 9.57 13.86
N SER A 253 -16.38 8.59 13.57
CA SER A 253 -16.92 7.64 14.56
C SER A 253 -15.93 6.55 14.99
N ARG A 254 -14.85 6.35 14.23
CA ARG A 254 -13.86 5.28 14.42
C ARG A 254 -12.45 5.85 14.56
N PRO A 255 -11.48 5.10 15.12
CA PRO A 255 -10.09 5.55 15.20
C PRO A 255 -9.46 5.64 13.80
N TYR A 256 -8.91 6.80 13.48
CA TYR A 256 -8.14 7.07 12.26
C TYR A 256 -6.79 7.68 12.58
N SER A 257 -5.85 7.49 11.67
CA SER A 257 -4.50 8.06 11.70
C SER A 257 -4.13 8.63 10.33
N ILE A 258 -3.07 9.42 10.30
CA ILE A 258 -2.44 9.92 9.07
C ILE A 258 -0.97 9.47 9.06
N SER A 259 -0.52 9.00 7.91
CA SER A 259 0.88 8.67 7.63
C SER A 259 1.14 8.96 6.16
N ALA A 260 2.38 9.32 5.84
CA ALA A 260 2.77 9.71 4.49
C ALA A 260 3.89 8.82 3.98
N HIS A 261 3.89 8.67 2.65
CA HIS A 261 4.86 7.92 1.89
C HIS A 261 6.11 8.77 1.63
N GLY A 262 7.29 8.14 1.68
CA GLY A 262 8.57 8.79 1.34
C GLY A 262 9.07 9.87 2.31
N ILE A 263 8.60 9.89 3.56
CA ILE A 263 9.07 10.81 4.61
C ILE A 263 9.72 10.06 5.80
N GLU A 264 10.60 10.75 6.51
CA GLU A 264 11.12 10.32 7.82
C GLU A 264 10.10 10.70 8.91
N GLU A 265 9.60 9.72 9.66
CA GLU A 265 8.62 9.91 10.77
C GLU A 265 9.26 10.13 12.14
#